data_AF-A0A8H3BAZ1-F1
#
_entry.id   AF-A0A8H3BAZ1-F1
#
_cell.length_a   1.000
_cell.length_b   1.000
_cell.length_c   1.000
_cell.angle_alpha   90.00
_cell.angle_beta   90.00
_cell.angle_gamma   90.00
#
_symmetry.space_group_name_H-M   'P 1'
#
loop_
_entity.id
_entity.type
_entity.pdbx_description
1 polymer ?
#
loop_
_entity_poly.entity_id
_entity_poly.type
_entity_poly.pdbx_seq_one_letter_code
_entity_poly.pdbx_strand_id
1 'polypeptide(L)'
;MLGDSCMFIQECGQPGLHDVYEALRVRLCLSCSFERLAPVPRIPLELQDLLHKSTGEFYEKWYGGLPPPVVYSLRNEVSEVEEKIKELVKMGDQVALESWKKERSSAVRERTKETEELQRFLYKREATRRPEPVGPRYICCSACG
;
A
#
# COMPACT_ATOMS: atom_id res chain seq x y z
N MET A 1 18.24 -8.09 -25.47
CA MET A 1 18.70 -7.36 -24.27
C MET A 1 17.61 -6.39 -23.86
N LEU A 2 16.65 -6.83 -23.03
CA LEU A 2 15.79 -5.92 -22.27
C LEU A 2 16.27 -6.04 -20.84
N GLY A 3 16.84 -4.94 -20.34
CA GLY A 3 17.51 -4.89 -19.05
C GLY A 3 16.60 -5.37 -17.94
N ASP A 4 17.19 -6.21 -17.09
CA ASP A 4 16.70 -6.49 -15.75
C ASP A 4 16.39 -5.17 -15.06
N SER A 5 15.11 -4.78 -15.03
CA SER A 5 14.66 -3.75 -14.10
C SER A 5 14.71 -4.39 -12.72
N CYS A 6 15.90 -4.39 -12.12
CA CYS A 6 16.06 -4.38 -10.67
C CYS A 6 15.33 -3.14 -10.17
N MET A 7 14.01 -3.22 -9.98
CA MET A 7 13.25 -2.17 -9.32
C MET A 7 13.69 -2.16 -7.87
N PHE A 8 14.48 -1.15 -7.52
CA PHE A 8 14.90 -0.91 -6.15
C PHE A 8 13.68 -0.66 -5.27
N ILE A 9 13.66 -1.31 -4.11
CA ILE A 9 12.66 -1.04 -3.08
C ILE A 9 12.89 0.38 -2.57
N GLN A 10 11.83 1.18 -2.53
CA GLN A 10 11.91 2.61 -2.21
C GLN A 10 12.52 2.88 -0.82
N GLU A 11 12.34 1.95 0.13
CA GLU A 11 12.80 2.11 1.50
C GLU A 11 14.19 1.52 1.75
N CYS A 12 14.39 0.21 1.57
CA CYS A 12 15.67 -0.43 1.90
C CYS A 12 16.70 -0.36 0.76
N GLY A 13 16.31 0.13 -0.43
CA GLY A 13 17.18 0.21 -1.60
C GLY A 13 17.67 -1.14 -2.10
N GLN A 14 17.18 -2.26 -1.55
CA GLN A 14 17.59 -3.58 -1.99
C GLN A 14 16.84 -3.95 -3.28
N PRO A 15 17.50 -4.63 -4.24
CA PRO A 15 16.81 -5.26 -5.34
C PRO A 15 16.08 -6.51 -4.83
N GLY A 16 14.82 -6.72 -5.23
CA GLY A 16 14.09 -7.91 -4.83
C GLY A 16 12.61 -7.89 -5.19
N LEU A 17 11.93 -9.00 -4.83
CA LEU A 17 10.48 -9.08 -4.88
C LEU A 17 9.89 -8.07 -3.89
N HIS A 18 8.93 -7.31 -4.38
CA HIS A 18 8.27 -6.24 -3.63
C HIS A 18 6.82 -6.14 -4.06
N ASP A 19 6.00 -5.75 -3.09
CA ASP A 19 4.61 -5.44 -3.31
C ASP A 19 4.41 -3.95 -3.48
N VAL A 20 3.44 -3.62 -4.31
CA VAL A 20 3.00 -2.24 -4.53
C VAL A 20 1.72 -2.04 -3.72
N TYR A 21 1.78 -1.15 -2.74
CA TYR A 21 0.61 -0.73 -1.98
C TYR A 21 0.12 0.58 -2.59
N GLU A 22 -0.65 0.46 -3.67
CA GLU A 22 -0.95 1.57 -4.58
C GLU A 22 -1.60 2.76 -3.89
N ALA A 23 -2.59 2.50 -3.01
CA ALA A 23 -3.27 3.55 -2.24
C ALA A 23 -2.38 4.19 -1.16
N LEU A 24 -1.35 3.48 -0.70
CA LEU A 24 -0.32 4.02 0.20
C LEU A 24 0.84 4.66 -0.58
N ARG A 25 0.90 4.47 -1.90
CA ARG A 25 1.96 4.94 -2.81
C ARG A 25 3.37 4.49 -2.40
N VAL A 26 3.50 3.29 -1.85
CA VAL A 26 4.78 2.71 -1.41
C VAL A 26 5.05 1.36 -2.08
N ARG A 27 6.34 1.06 -2.25
CA ARG A 27 6.85 -0.24 -2.68
C ARG A 27 7.67 -0.83 -1.56
N LEU A 28 7.27 -1.98 -1.04
CA LEU A 28 7.90 -2.62 0.12
C LEU A 28 8.23 -4.07 -0.21
N CYS A 29 9.41 -4.55 0.19
CA CYS A 29 9.60 -5.99 0.30
C CYS A 29 8.89 -6.55 1.52
N LEU A 30 8.85 -7.88 1.60
CA LEU A 30 8.30 -8.62 2.72
C LEU A 30 8.83 -8.14 4.08
N SER A 31 10.15 -7.94 4.23
CA SER A 31 10.71 -7.48 5.51
C SER A 31 10.23 -6.06 5.86
N CYS A 32 10.28 -5.14 4.90
CA CYS A 32 9.81 -3.77 5.12
C CYS A 32 8.30 -3.71 5.35
N SER A 33 7.50 -4.60 4.75
CA SER A 33 6.06 -4.62 4.94
C SER A 33 5.70 -5.00 6.39
N PHE A 34 6.41 -5.95 7.01
CA PHE A 34 6.21 -6.28 8.43
C PHE A 34 6.51 -5.11 9.38
N GLU A 35 7.53 -4.32 9.07
CA GLU A 35 7.92 -3.16 9.90
C GLU A 35 7.00 -1.97 9.69
N ARG A 36 6.66 -1.68 8.43
CA ARG A 36 6.03 -0.41 8.03
C ARG A 36 4.52 -0.48 7.94
N LEU A 37 3.93 -1.67 7.83
CA LEU A 37 2.49 -1.80 7.72
C LEU A 37 1.86 -2.22 9.05
N ALA A 38 0.70 -1.64 9.30
CA ALA A 38 -0.21 -2.03 10.36
C ALA A 38 -1.47 -2.64 9.73
N PRO A 39 -1.86 -3.87 10.09
CA PRO A 39 -3.11 -4.45 9.62
C PRO A 39 -4.29 -3.69 10.20
N VAL A 40 -5.15 -3.14 9.35
CA VAL A 40 -6.30 -2.31 9.72
C VAL A 40 -7.24 -2.99 10.73
N PRO A 41 -7.52 -4.31 10.66
CA PRO A 41 -8.35 -4.97 11.66
C PRO A 41 -7.82 -4.91 13.11
N ARG A 42 -6.52 -4.62 13.29
CA ARG A 42 -5.91 -4.45 14.63
C ARG A 42 -5.94 -3.00 15.13
N ILE A 43 -6.44 -2.07 14.33
CA ILE A 43 -6.51 -0.64 14.63
C ILE A 43 -7.90 -0.31 15.18
N PRO A 44 -8.02 0.53 16.23
CA PRO A 44 -9.32 1.00 16.74
C PRO A 44 -10.21 1.55 15.64
N LEU A 45 -11.50 1.19 15.66
CA LEU A 45 -12.48 1.53 14.60
C LEU A 45 -12.54 3.05 14.33
N GLU A 46 -12.47 3.86 15.38
CA GLU A 46 -12.51 5.32 15.32
C GLU A 46 -11.37 5.95 14.51
N LEU A 47 -10.25 5.23 14.36
CA LEU A 47 -9.09 5.70 13.59
C LEU A 47 -9.13 5.23 12.15
N GLN A 48 -9.85 4.14 11.86
CA GLN A 48 -9.77 3.50 10.56
C GLN A 48 -10.18 4.46 9.43
N ASP A 49 -11.16 5.32 9.63
CA ASP A 49 -11.63 6.26 8.59
C ASP A 49 -10.74 7.51 8.42
N LEU A 50 -9.69 7.63 9.24
CA LEU A 50 -8.70 8.70 9.22
C LEU A 50 -7.38 8.27 8.58
N LEU A 51 -7.30 7.02 8.15
CA LEU A 51 -6.10 6.38 7.64
C LEU A 51 -6.24 6.00 6.17
N HIS A 52 -5.16 6.20 5.41
CA HIS A 52 -5.05 5.59 4.09
C HIS A 52 -4.95 4.07 4.22
N LYS A 53 -5.62 3.37 3.29
CA LYS A 53 -5.73 1.91 3.29
C LYS A 53 -5.35 1.37 1.92
N SER A 54 -4.55 0.32 1.91
CA SER A 54 -4.34 -0.50 0.71
C SER A 54 -4.56 -1.96 1.06
N THR A 55 -5.21 -2.68 0.16
CA THR A 55 -5.18 -4.14 0.18
C THR A 55 -3.79 -4.63 -0.20
N GLY A 56 -3.37 -5.72 0.42
CA GLY A 56 -2.18 -6.47 0.06
C GLY A 56 -2.38 -7.96 0.33
N GLU A 57 -1.55 -8.77 -0.31
CA GLU A 57 -1.50 -10.20 -0.02
C GLU A 57 -0.76 -10.44 1.30
N PHE A 58 -1.25 -11.37 2.11
CA PHE A 58 -0.57 -11.78 3.32
C PHE A 58 0.13 -13.11 3.06
N TYR A 59 1.45 -13.16 3.23
CA TYR A 59 2.27 -14.32 2.85
C TYR A 59 2.34 -15.43 3.90
N GLU A 60 1.49 -15.43 4.94
CA GLU A 60 1.42 -16.63 5.78
C GLU A 60 0.85 -17.79 4.96
N LYS A 61 1.57 -18.90 4.95
CA LYS A 61 1.12 -20.14 4.35
C LYS A 61 -0.14 -20.61 5.07
N TRP A 62 -1.30 -20.30 4.50
CA TRP A 62 -2.54 -20.93 4.90
C TRP A 62 -2.57 -22.35 4.36
N TYR A 63 -2.73 -23.33 5.26
CA TYR A 63 -2.88 -24.72 4.89
C TYR A 63 -4.19 -24.90 4.11
N GLY A 64 -4.11 -24.89 2.77
CA GLY A 64 -5.20 -25.28 1.89
C GLY A 64 -5.92 -24.17 1.10
N GLY A 65 -5.40 -22.94 1.04
CA GLY A 65 -6.00 -21.88 0.22
C GLY A 65 -5.22 -20.57 0.16
N LEU A 66 -5.62 -19.68 -0.75
CA LEU A 66 -5.16 -18.29 -0.77
C LEU A 66 -5.72 -17.57 0.45
N PRO A 67 -4.89 -16.90 1.27
CA PRO A 67 -5.40 -16.10 2.39
C PRO A 67 -6.36 -15.02 1.90
N PRO A 68 -7.35 -14.64 2.73
CA PRO A 68 -8.16 -13.47 2.41
C PRO A 68 -7.24 -12.24 2.31
N PRO A 69 -7.52 -11.30 1.38
CA PRO A 69 -6.76 -10.07 1.27
C PRO A 69 -6.84 -9.31 2.60
N VAL A 70 -5.68 -8.84 3.07
CA VAL A 70 -5.59 -8.05 4.31
C VAL A 70 -5.47 -6.58 3.92
N VAL A 71 -6.20 -5.75 4.64
CA VAL A 71 -6.13 -4.30 4.48
C VAL A 71 -5.08 -3.76 5.44
N TYR A 72 -4.15 -2.96 4.90
CA TYR A 72 -3.06 -2.36 5.63
C TYR A 72 -3.12 -0.83 5.59
N SER A 73 -2.56 -0.21 6.62
CA SER A 73 -2.19 1.21 6.65
C SER A 73 -0.70 1.34 7.01
N LEU A 74 -0.14 2.53 6.82
CA LEU A 74 1.24 2.80 7.21
C LEU A 74 1.32 2.99 8.73
N ARG A 75 2.23 2.28 9.39
CA ARG A 75 2.40 2.33 10.85
C ARG A 75 2.71 3.74 11.36
N ASN A 76 3.54 4.51 10.66
CA ASN A 76 3.82 5.89 11.03
C ASN A 76 2.57 6.78 10.93
N GLU A 77 1.75 6.57 9.90
CA GLU A 77 0.48 7.29 9.77
C GLU A 77 -0.47 6.98 10.94
N VAL A 78 -0.54 5.71 11.35
CA VAL A 78 -1.31 5.31 12.54
C VAL A 78 -0.82 6.06 13.78
N SER A 79 0.50 6.07 14.01
CA SER A 79 1.09 6.78 15.15
C SER A 79 0.83 8.29 15.11
N GLU A 80 0.98 8.93 13.94
CA GLU A 80 0.71 10.37 13.77
C GLU A 80 -0.75 10.72 14.07
N VAL A 81 -1.70 9.91 13.59
CA VAL A 81 -3.13 10.09 13.85
C VAL A 81 -3.46 9.89 15.33
N GLU A 82 -2.91 8.85 15.96
CA GLU A 82 -3.10 8.58 17.39
C GLU A 82 -2.55 9.72 18.27
N GLU A 83 -1.34 10.19 17.97
CA GLU A 83 -0.70 11.28 18.69
C GLU A 83 -1.50 12.57 18.56
N LYS A 84 -1.99 12.88 17.34
CA LYS A 84 -2.76 14.10 17.11
C LYS A 84 -4.09 14.10 17.86
N ILE A 85 -4.78 12.96 17.92
CA ILE A 85 -6.01 12.81 18.69
C ILE A 85 -5.73 12.97 20.19
N LYS A 86 -4.68 12.32 20.71
CA LYS A 86 -4.28 12.46 22.12
C LYS A 86 -3.99 13.91 22.49
N GLU A 87 -3.31 14.65 21.62
CA GLU A 87 -3.03 16.08 21.80
C GLU A 87 -4.32 16.90 21.89
N LEU A 88 -5.23 16.76 20.92
CA LEU A 88 -6.47 17.51 20.86
C LEU A 88 -7.42 17.18 22.02
N VAL A 89 -7.49 15.91 22.43
CA VAL A 89 -8.24 15.48 23.61
C VAL A 89 -7.64 16.10 24.88
N LYS A 90 -6.31 16.12 25.01
CA LYS A 90 -5.62 16.72 26.17
C LYS A 90 -5.87 18.22 26.27
N MET A 91 -6.02 18.91 25.14
CA MET A 91 -6.38 20.33 25.11
C MET A 91 -7.84 20.62 25.49
N GLY A 92 -8.71 19.59 25.50
CA GLY A 92 -10.13 19.74 25.82
C GLY A 92 -10.94 20.47 24.75
N ASP A 93 -10.38 20.68 23.56
CA ASP A 93 -11.04 21.37 22.45
C ASP A 93 -11.74 20.36 21.53
N GLN A 94 -12.97 20.00 21.89
CA GLN A 94 -13.78 19.07 21.12
C GLN A 94 -14.12 19.59 19.72
N VAL A 95 -14.23 20.91 19.55
CA VAL A 95 -14.57 21.53 18.25
C VAL A 95 -13.39 21.37 17.30
N ALA A 96 -12.17 21.64 17.78
CA ALA A 96 -10.96 21.42 17.00
C ALA A 96 -10.77 19.93 16.63
N LEU A 97 -11.06 19.01 17.56
CA LEU A 97 -10.97 17.57 17.30
C LEU A 97 -11.91 17.13 16.18
N GLU A 98 -13.18 17.50 16.24
CA GLU A 98 -14.15 17.12 15.22
C GLU A 98 -13.89 17.80 13.87
N SER A 99 -13.44 19.06 13.87
CA SER A 99 -13.00 19.74 12.64
C SER A 99 -11.84 18.99 11.99
N TRP A 100 -10.82 18.65 12.77
CA TRP A 100 -9.65 17.94 12.29
C TRP A 100 -9.99 16.55 11.76
N LYS A 101 -10.82 15.77 12.46
CA LYS A 101 -11.27 14.45 11.99
C LYS A 101 -11.99 14.56 10.64
N LYS A 102 -12.85 15.56 10.46
CA LYS A 102 -13.58 15.80 9.22
C LYS A 102 -12.64 16.14 8.06
N GLU A 103 -11.71 17.07 8.29
CA GLU A 103 -10.69 17.44 7.31
C GLU A 103 -9.83 16.25 6.92
N ARG A 104 -9.36 15.48 7.91
CA ARG A 104 -8.53 14.29 7.68
C ARG A 104 -9.29 13.22 6.89
N SER A 105 -10.53 12.90 7.27
CA SER A 105 -11.34 11.92 6.55
C SER A 105 -11.61 12.38 5.11
N SER A 106 -11.82 13.69 4.89
CA SER A 106 -11.97 14.24 3.53
C SER A 106 -10.70 14.03 2.70
N ALA A 107 -9.53 14.33 3.26
CA ALA A 107 -8.25 14.14 2.58
C ALA A 107 -7.99 12.66 2.22
N VAL A 108 -8.32 11.74 3.13
CA VAL A 108 -8.21 10.28 2.87
C VAL A 108 -9.12 9.84 1.72
N ARG A 109 -10.36 10.34 1.68
CA ARG A 109 -11.32 10.04 0.60
C ARG A 109 -10.84 10.59 -0.74
N GLU A 110 -10.33 11.81 -0.75
CA GLU A 110 -9.79 12.44 -1.96
C GLU A 110 -8.61 11.64 -2.52
N ARG A 111 -7.67 11.25 -1.68
CA ARG A 111 -6.52 10.45 -2.10
C ARG A 111 -6.90 9.05 -2.60
N THR A 112 -7.92 8.45 -1.98
CA THR A 112 -8.49 7.17 -2.46
C THR A 112 -9.03 7.35 -3.88
N LYS A 113 -9.81 8.42 -4.11
CA LYS A 113 -10.37 8.74 -5.42
C LYS A 113 -9.28 8.99 -6.47
N GLU A 114 -8.24 9.75 -6.14
CA GLU A 114 -7.08 9.97 -7.03
C GLU A 114 -6.42 8.64 -7.43
N THR A 115 -6.28 7.72 -6.48
CA THR A 115 -5.67 6.41 -6.72
C THR A 115 -6.52 5.59 -7.69
N GLU A 116 -7.83 5.55 -7.48
CA GLU A 116 -8.76 4.87 -8.40
C GLU A 116 -8.72 5.47 -9.81
N GLU A 117 -8.65 6.79 -9.93
CA GLU A 117 -8.57 7.48 -11.22
C GLU A 117 -7.25 7.16 -11.94
N LEU A 118 -6.13 7.13 -11.22
CA LEU A 118 -4.83 6.72 -11.76
C LEU A 118 -4.85 5.27 -12.24
N GLN A 119 -5.39 4.34 -11.45
CA GLN A 119 -5.54 2.94 -11.84
C GLN A 119 -6.38 2.81 -13.11
N ARG A 120 -7.54 3.50 -13.18
CA ARG A 120 -8.39 3.50 -14.38
C ARG A 120 -7.67 4.05 -15.60
N PHE A 121 -6.87 5.10 -15.43
CA PHE A 121 -6.08 5.68 -16.51
C PHE A 121 -5.02 4.70 -17.04
N LEU A 122 -4.26 4.07 -16.13
CA LEU A 122 -3.24 3.09 -16.48
C LEU A 122 -3.84 1.88 -17.20
N TYR A 123 -4.96 1.36 -16.68
CA TYR A 123 -5.68 0.25 -17.28
C TYR A 123 -6.13 0.55 -18.72
N LYS A 124 -6.71 1.73 -18.97
CA LYS A 124 -7.10 2.16 -20.33
C LYS A 124 -5.90 2.27 -21.28
N ARG A 125 -4.76 2.75 -20.78
CA ARG A 125 -3.53 2.87 -21.58
C ARG A 125 -2.94 1.50 -21.93
N GLU A 126 -3.03 0.53 -21.04
CA GLU A 126 -2.59 -0.84 -21.30
C GLU A 126 -3.54 -1.56 -22.26
N ALA A 127 -4.85 -1.40 -22.11
CA ALA A 127 -5.85 -1.98 -23.02
C ALA A 127 -5.73 -1.48 -24.48
N THR A 128 -5.12 -0.31 -24.69
CA THR A 128 -4.88 0.28 -26.02
C THR A 128 -3.54 -0.13 -26.62
N ARG A 129 -2.64 -0.75 -25.86
CA ARG A 129 -1.43 -1.39 -26.41
C ARG A 129 -1.85 -2.70 -27.07
N ARG A 130 -1.65 -2.83 -28.39
CA ARG A 130 -1.83 -4.12 -29.09
C ARG A 130 -0.92 -5.16 -28.42
N PRO A 131 -1.37 -6.40 -28.19
CA PRO A 131 -0.47 -7.46 -27.78
C PRO A 131 0.52 -7.69 -28.93
N GLU A 132 1.79 -7.38 -28.70
CA GLU A 132 2.84 -7.83 -29.62
C GLU A 132 2.91 -9.37 -29.56
N PRO A 133 3.08 -10.05 -30.71
CA PRO A 133 3.20 -11.50 -30.72
C PRO A 133 4.45 -11.92 -29.93
N VAL A 134 4.25 -12.52 -28.76
CA VAL A 134 5.31 -13.08 -27.93
C VAL A 134 5.79 -14.37 -28.62
N GLY A 135 6.91 -14.28 -29.34
CA GLY A 135 7.58 -15.46 -29.89
C GLY A 135 8.02 -16.43 -28.77
N PRO A 136 8.31 -17.70 -29.11
CA PRO A 136 8.60 -18.74 -28.13
C PRO A 136 9.78 -18.32 -27.25
N ARG A 137 9.53 -18.18 -25.94
CA ARG A 137 10.56 -17.91 -24.93
C ARG A 137 11.42 -19.16 -24.79
N TYR A 138 12.55 -19.17 -25.49
CA TYR A 138 13.61 -20.16 -25.29
C TYR A 138 14.12 -20.12 -23.85
N ILE A 139 14.30 -21.32 -23.32
CA ILE A 139 14.90 -21.67 -22.02
C ILE A 139 16.39 -21.29 -22.03
N CYS A 140 16.86 -20.60 -20.98
CA CYS A 140 18.20 -20.69 -20.37
C CYS A 140 18.33 -19.63 -19.25
N CYS A 141 19.14 -19.76 -18.19
CA CYS A 141 20.22 -20.71 -17.96
C CYS A 141 20.49 -20.86 -16.46
N SER A 142 20.93 -22.07 -16.12
CA SER A 142 21.79 -22.42 -14.99
C SER A 142 23.04 -21.53 -14.97
N ALA A 143 23.11 -20.55 -14.06
CA ALA A 143 24.35 -19.83 -13.73
C ALA A 143 24.19 -19.07 -12.41
N CYS A 144 24.01 -19.81 -11.32
CA CYS A 144 24.39 -19.39 -9.98
C CYS A 144 25.10 -20.60 -9.34
N GLY A 145 26.43 -20.62 -9.43
CA GLY A 145 27.30 -21.71 -8.96
C GLY A 145 28.47 -21.93 -9.89
#